data_AF-A0AAQ1MF72-F1
#
_entry.id   AF-A0AAQ1MF72-F1
#
_cell.length_a   1.000
_cell.length_b   1.000
_cell.length_c   1.000
_cell.angle_alpha   90.00
_cell.angle_beta   90.00
_cell.angle_gamma   90.00
#
_symmetry.space_group_name_H-M   'P 1'
#
loop_
_entity.id
_entity.type
_entity.pdbx_description
1 polymer ?
#
loop_
_entity_poly.entity_id
_entity_poly.type
_entity_poly.pdbx_seq_one_letter_code
_entity_poly.pdbx_strand_id
1 'polypeptide(L)' 'MEDKTRLVGALLGFVERVTNEDKATSETEIAVLPQVAKVLAEILYKSEWN' A
#
# COMPACT_ATOMS: atom_id res chain seq x y z
N MET A 1 14.82 9.65 -5.89
CA MET A 1 13.77 9.05 -6.76
C MET A 1 13.65 7.54 -6.51
N GLU A 2 14.76 6.81 -6.40
CA GLU A 2 14.78 5.35 -6.19
C GLU A 2 14.05 4.86 -4.92
N ASP A 3 14.16 5.59 -3.80
CA ASP A 3 13.52 5.19 -2.52
C ASP A 3 11.99 5.35 -2.53
N LYS A 4 11.47 6.35 -3.27
CA LYS A 4 10.02 6.56 -3.41
C LYS A 4 9.39 5.40 -4.19
N THR A 5 10.04 4.95 -5.26
CA THR A 5 9.59 3.82 -6.07
C THR A 5 9.58 2.52 -5.27
N ARG A 6 10.62 2.28 -4.44
CA ARG A 6 10.67 1.13 -3.53
C ARG A 6 9.54 1.15 -2.50
N LEU A 7 9.28 2.31 -1.89
CA LEU A 7 8.19 2.46 -0.92
C LEU A 7 6.82 2.20 -1.54
N VAL A 8 6.55 2.80 -2.72
CA VAL A 8 5.28 2.60 -3.44
C VAL A 8 5.09 1.12 -3.80
N GLY A 9 6.13 0.45 -4.30
CA GLY A 9 6.07 -0.98 -4.61
C GLY A 9 5.78 -1.85 -3.38
N ALA A 10 6.37 -1.53 -2.23
CA ALA A 10 6.11 -2.25 -0.99
C ALA A 10 4.66 -2.06 -0.48
N LEU A 11 4.13 -0.83 -0.55
CA LEU A 11 2.75 -0.55 -0.14
C LEU A 11 1.72 -1.19 -1.09
N LEU A 12 1.97 -1.17 -2.39
CA LEU A 12 1.14 -1.88 -3.38
C LEU A 12 1.15 -3.39 -3.13
N GLY A 13 2.33 -3.99 -2.99
CA GLY A 13 2.45 -5.43 -2.72
C GLY A 13 1.83 -5.83 -1.39
N PHE A 14 1.84 -4.95 -0.38
CA PHE A 14 1.10 -5.16 0.85
C PHE A 14 -0.41 -5.20 0.60
N VAL A 15 -0.96 -4.18 -0.06
CA VAL A 15 -2.41 -4.09 -0.35
C VAL A 15 -2.85 -5.31 -1.14
N GLU A 16 -2.18 -5.63 -2.25
CA GLU A 16 -2.51 -6.77 -3.10
C GLU A 16 -2.51 -8.09 -2.34
N ARG A 17 -1.54 -8.29 -1.44
CA ARG A 17 -1.47 -9.51 -0.62
C ARG A 17 -2.60 -9.58 0.38
N VAL A 18 -2.90 -8.50 1.09
CA VAL A 18 -3.90 -8.45 2.16
C VAL A 18 -5.31 -8.55 1.61
N THR A 19 -5.57 -8.04 0.41
CA THR A 19 -6.88 -8.13 -0.26
C THR A 19 -7.06 -9.42 -1.07
N ASN A 20 -6.02 -10.27 -1.16
CA ASN A 20 -6.12 -11.53 -1.86
C ASN A 20 -6.81 -12.57 -0.96
N GLU A 21 -8.02 -12.97 -1.35
CA GLU A 21 -8.87 -13.90 -0.60
C GLU A 21 -8.24 -15.30 -0.42
N ASP A 22 -7.28 -15.68 -1.29
CA ASP A 22 -6.58 -16.96 -1.23
C ASP A 22 -5.36 -16.94 -0.28
N LYS A 23 -5.01 -15.77 0.29
CA LYS A 23 -3.84 -15.63 1.17
C LYS A 23 -4.25 -15.47 2.62
N ALA A 24 -3.64 -16.30 3.48
CA ALA A 24 -3.72 -16.12 4.92
C ALA A 24 -3.18 -14.74 5.31
N THR A 25 -4.03 -13.94 5.98
CA THR A 25 -3.76 -12.56 6.36
C THR A 25 -4.13 -12.38 7.82
N SER A 26 -3.29 -11.68 8.60
CA SER A 26 -3.56 -11.47 10.02
C SER A 26 -4.61 -10.38 10.26
N GLU A 27 -5.34 -10.46 11.37
CA GLU A 27 -6.32 -9.43 11.78
C GLU A 27 -5.67 -8.04 11.89
N THR A 28 -4.41 -7.97 12.33
CA THR A 28 -3.64 -6.72 12.41
C THR A 28 -3.42 -6.12 11.03
N GLU A 29 -3.10 -6.93 10.03
CA GLU A 29 -2.87 -6.45 8.65
C GLU A 29 -4.16 -5.92 8.02
N ILE A 30 -5.29 -6.59 8.28
CA ILE A 30 -6.61 -6.11 7.87
C ILE A 30 -6.93 -4.77 8.54
N ALA A 31 -6.65 -4.64 9.84
CA ALA A 31 -6.94 -3.41 10.60
C ALA A 31 -6.15 -2.19 10.10
N VAL A 32 -4.92 -2.38 9.61
CA VAL A 32 -4.08 -1.29 9.08
C VAL A 32 -4.26 -1.03 7.58
N LEU A 33 -4.91 -1.93 6.85
CA LEU A 33 -5.13 -1.80 5.40
C LEU A 33 -5.71 -0.44 4.98
N PRO A 34 -6.72 0.14 5.66
CA PRO A 34 -7.26 1.44 5.27
C PRO A 34 -6.21 2.58 5.37
N GLN A 35 -5.33 2.51 6.37
CA GLN A 35 -4.28 3.51 6.57
C GLN A 35 -3.19 3.38 5.50
N VAL A 36 -2.80 2.14 5.17
CA VAL A 36 -1.83 1.88 4.09
C VAL A 36 -2.36 2.35 2.75
N ALA A 37 -3.63 2.05 2.42
CA ALA A 37 -4.26 2.51 1.19
C ALA A 37 -4.32 4.04 1.08
N LYS A 38 -4.63 4.73 2.20
CA LYS A 38 -4.62 6.19 2.26
C LYS A 38 -3.24 6.77 1.97
N VAL A 39 -2.20 6.27 2.61
CA VAL A 39 -0.81 6.74 2.41
C VAL A 39 -0.38 6.52 0.96
N LEU A 40 -0.70 5.36 0.37
CA LEU A 40 -0.41 5.08 -1.03
C LEU A 40 -1.10 6.09 -1.96
N ALA A 41 -2.38 6.36 -1.75
CA ALA A 41 -3.13 7.35 -2.53
C ALA A 41 -2.53 8.76 -2.42
N GLU A 42 -2.13 9.18 -1.22
CA GLU A 42 -1.47 10.48 -1.02
C GLU A 42 -0.13 10.59 -1.76
N ILE A 43 0.68 9.51 -1.76
CA ILE A 43 1.97 9.46 -2.45
C ILE A 43 1.76 9.56 -3.97
N LEU A 44 0.79 8.83 -4.51
CA LEU A 44 0.46 8.83 -5.94
C LEU A 44 -0.10 10.18 -6.38
N TYR A 45 -1.07 10.72 -5.64
CA TYR A 45 -1.66 12.02 -5.94
C TYR A 45 -0.60 13.15 -5.93
N LYS A 46 0.25 13.19 -4.92
CA LYS A 46 1.36 14.17 -4.87
C LYS A 46 2.42 13.94 -5.95
N SER A 47 2.49 12.74 -6.54
CA SER A 47 3.41 12.45 -7.64
C SER A 47 2.90 12.89 -9.01
N GLU A 48 1.58 12.98 -9.20
CA GLU A 48 0.98 13.43 -10.46
C GLU A 48 0.89 14.96 -10.57
N TRP A 49 0.93 15.66 -9.43
CA TRP A 49 0.76 17.12 -9.33
C TRP A 49 2.09 17.88 -9.22
N ASN A 50 3.24 17.21 -9.39
CA ASN A 50 4.58 17.79 -9.18
C ASN A 50 5.54 17.34 -10.28
#